data_AF-D3F4A2-F1
#
_entry.id   AF-D3F4A2-F1
#
_cell.length_a   1.000
_cell.length_b   1.000
_cell.length_c   1.000
_cell.angle_alpha   90.00
_cell.angle_beta   90.00
_cell.angle_gamma   90.00
#
_symmetry.space_group_name_H-M   'P 1'
#
loop_
_entity.id
_entity.type
_entity.pdbx_description
1 polymer ?
#
loop_
_entity_poly.entity_id
_entity_poly.type
_entity_poly.pdbx_seq_one_letter_code
_entity_poly.pdbx_strand_id
1 'polypeptide(L)'
;MAPTTKREGWRALATLQREAVRAVVRRTAAPAELDDADARRQELAKVAVRLAGSSVRARVRALFAGPRGRRRIREEAARRAARDVAETMGNMKGLAMKFGQFASFAGGLSATAEEELEGLQAGAPPMGFDVVRAVLERELGNDVLRSFAHFDETPLASASVGQVHAARLRDGREVVVKVQYPGIESAILADFDNLALLTRAYGTKRVDFDMEAVLEDLCAMMRDEFDYAREAENQRAFADRYRGHPAVKIAEVVDELSTRRVLTSERVSGRRLRDVLDDPQERRDAYGEIIHRFALTSIASGVFSGDPHPGNYLFLDDGRVCFLDFGLVKRFEGDGETELALAPIEAALRGDEEALAASLRALGVLPDRGRSNPARLWEELRPLYCGPIDRDEVVQLDPAAYNRAVRLAQRPTAEFYKCRKASRQPPWLSILLRYTMGTFGVLARLRCEANWRSRTEEILLAAPTPGGTR
;
A
#
# COMPACT_ATOMS: atom_id res chain seq x y z
N MET A 1 -3.74 41.85 4.74
CA MET A 1 -3.13 41.37 3.48
C MET A 1 -3.18 39.84 3.44
N ALA A 2 -3.94 39.34 2.46
CA ALA A 2 -4.12 38.00 1.88
C ALA A 2 -3.71 36.69 2.62
N PRO A 3 -4.62 35.69 2.66
CA PRO A 3 -4.36 34.31 3.09
C PRO A 3 -3.72 33.50 1.94
N THR A 4 -2.40 33.57 1.77
CA THR A 4 -1.71 32.88 0.65
C THR A 4 -0.78 31.73 1.06
N THR A 5 -0.47 31.53 2.33
CA THR A 5 0.56 30.55 2.74
C THR A 5 0.12 29.08 2.72
N LYS A 6 -1.16 28.77 3.00
CA LYS A 6 -1.64 27.37 3.01
C LYS A 6 -1.78 26.77 1.61
N ARG A 7 -2.44 27.48 0.68
CA ARG A 7 -2.62 27.01 -0.71
C ARG A 7 -1.28 26.89 -1.47
N GLU A 8 -0.30 27.74 -1.17
CA GLU A 8 1.03 27.69 -1.78
C GLU A 8 1.84 26.47 -1.32
N GLY A 9 1.75 26.08 -0.03
CA GLY A 9 2.37 24.86 0.49
C GLY A 9 1.81 23.57 -0.13
N TRP A 10 0.48 23.49 -0.29
CA TRP A 10 -0.17 22.35 -0.95
C TRP A 10 0.18 22.22 -2.44
N ARG A 11 0.28 23.34 -3.16
CA ARG A 11 0.76 23.35 -4.54
C ARG A 11 2.22 22.93 -4.63
N ALA A 12 3.06 23.32 -3.68
CA ALA A 12 4.45 22.90 -3.63
C ALA A 12 4.59 21.39 -3.39
N LEU A 13 3.81 20.80 -2.47
CA LEU A 13 3.81 19.35 -2.19
C LEU A 13 3.29 18.52 -3.38
N ALA A 14 2.19 18.96 -4.01
CA ALA A 14 1.64 18.30 -5.20
C ALA A 14 2.50 18.49 -6.46
N THR A 15 3.33 19.54 -6.51
CA THR A 15 4.33 19.72 -7.57
C THR A 15 5.54 18.84 -7.29
N LEU A 16 5.98 18.75 -6.03
CA LEU A 16 7.01 17.83 -5.55
C LEU A 16 6.70 16.38 -5.88
N GLN A 17 5.50 15.91 -5.56
CA GLN A 17 5.05 14.55 -5.90
C GLN A 17 5.08 14.32 -7.41
N ARG A 18 4.57 15.27 -8.21
CA ARG A 18 4.57 15.15 -9.68
C ARG A 18 5.95 15.22 -10.30
N GLU A 19 6.85 16.04 -9.77
CA GLU A 19 8.24 16.14 -10.22
C GLU A 19 9.05 14.92 -9.81
N ALA A 20 8.83 14.36 -8.61
CA ALA A 20 9.44 13.11 -8.16
C ALA A 20 9.00 11.93 -9.05
N VAL A 21 7.70 11.78 -9.30
CA VAL A 21 7.16 10.75 -10.21
C VAL A 21 7.76 10.92 -11.63
N ARG A 22 7.80 12.15 -12.17
CA ARG A 22 8.42 12.41 -13.48
C ARG A 22 9.93 12.18 -13.51
N ALA A 23 10.64 12.43 -12.41
CA ALA A 23 12.08 12.18 -12.30
C ALA A 23 12.39 10.69 -12.27
N VAL A 24 11.57 9.90 -11.56
CA VAL A 24 11.62 8.43 -11.57
C VAL A 24 11.38 7.90 -12.99
N VAL A 25 10.34 8.38 -13.68
CA VAL A 25 9.99 7.98 -15.06
C VAL A 25 11.08 8.36 -16.09
N ARG A 26 11.80 9.47 -15.88
CA ARG A 26 12.86 9.92 -16.82
C ARG A 26 14.18 9.14 -16.72
N ARG A 27 14.49 8.52 -15.58
CA ARG A 27 15.78 7.82 -15.34
C ARG A 27 15.70 6.30 -15.48
N THR A 28 14.56 5.74 -15.89
CA THR A 28 14.40 4.29 -16.12
C THR A 28 15.01 3.77 -17.43
N ALA A 29 15.54 4.63 -18.29
CA ALA A 29 16.20 4.22 -19.55
C ALA A 29 17.70 3.88 -19.42
N ALA A 30 18.29 3.88 -18.21
CA ALA A 30 19.69 3.56 -17.97
C ALA A 30 19.86 2.29 -17.11
N PRO A 31 20.83 1.40 -17.44
CA PRO A 31 21.07 0.17 -16.71
C PRO A 31 21.43 0.45 -15.24
N ALA A 32 20.96 -0.42 -14.35
CA ALA A 32 21.27 -0.36 -12.93
C ALA A 32 22.70 -0.89 -12.69
N GLU A 33 23.66 0.00 -12.51
CA GLU A 33 24.86 -0.35 -11.76
C GLU A 33 24.48 -0.35 -10.27
N LEU A 34 24.60 -1.50 -9.62
CA LEU A 34 24.35 -1.69 -8.19
C LEU A 34 25.45 -0.96 -7.40
N ASP A 35 25.23 0.33 -7.16
CA ASP A 35 26.20 1.20 -6.50
C ASP A 35 26.17 1.05 -4.97
N ASP A 36 27.36 1.13 -4.37
CA ASP A 36 27.70 0.91 -2.97
C ASP A 36 26.81 1.76 -2.02
N ALA A 37 26.34 1.16 -0.92
CA ALA A 37 25.52 1.87 0.08
C ALA A 37 26.27 3.07 0.66
N ASP A 38 27.60 2.99 0.73
CA ASP A 38 28.46 4.08 1.18
C ASP A 38 28.58 5.20 0.14
N ALA A 39 28.62 4.88 -1.16
CA ALA A 39 28.61 5.88 -2.24
C ALA A 39 27.31 6.70 -2.23
N ARG A 40 26.16 6.04 -2.00
CA ARG A 40 24.86 6.72 -1.85
C ARG A 40 24.78 7.60 -0.60
N ARG A 41 25.30 7.13 0.54
CA ARG A 41 25.43 7.94 1.77
C ARG A 41 26.26 9.19 1.53
N GLN A 42 27.35 9.10 0.78
CA GLN A 42 28.20 10.24 0.44
C GLN A 42 27.50 11.24 -0.49
N GLU A 43 26.80 10.79 -1.52
CA GLU A 43 26.02 11.69 -2.39
C GLU A 43 24.90 12.39 -1.63
N LEU A 44 24.22 11.69 -0.73
CA LEU A 44 23.15 12.27 0.08
C LEU A 44 23.66 13.19 1.18
N ALA A 45 24.82 12.91 1.78
CA ALA A 45 25.51 13.85 2.64
C ALA A 45 25.86 15.14 1.87
N LYS A 46 26.32 15.04 0.61
CA LYS A 46 26.55 16.21 -0.25
C LYS A 46 25.26 16.96 -0.55
N VAL A 47 24.13 16.28 -0.74
CA VAL A 47 22.80 16.91 -0.94
C VAL A 47 22.31 17.59 0.34
N ALA A 48 22.37 16.91 1.50
CA ALA A 48 22.01 17.48 2.80
C ALA A 48 22.88 18.70 3.14
N VAL A 49 24.19 18.65 2.88
CA VAL A 49 25.11 19.79 3.01
C VAL A 49 24.75 20.91 2.02
N ARG A 50 24.41 20.59 0.77
CA ARG A 50 23.93 21.57 -0.22
C ARG A 50 22.63 22.24 0.22
N LEU A 51 21.69 21.48 0.77
CA LEU A 51 20.39 21.95 1.26
C LEU A 51 20.52 22.78 2.55
N ALA A 52 21.33 22.33 3.50
CA ALA A 52 21.67 23.08 4.71
C ALA A 52 22.41 24.38 4.36
N GLY A 53 23.42 24.31 3.48
CA GLY A 53 24.16 25.47 2.98
C GLY A 53 23.29 26.45 2.21
N SER A 54 22.34 25.96 1.39
CA SER A 54 21.38 26.82 0.68
C SER A 54 20.37 27.47 1.64
N SER A 55 19.96 26.78 2.70
CA SER A 55 19.08 27.30 3.75
C SER A 55 19.79 28.36 4.60
N VAL A 56 21.06 28.16 4.93
CA VAL A 56 21.92 29.14 5.60
C VAL A 56 22.13 30.36 4.70
N ARG A 57 22.49 30.17 3.42
CA ARG A 57 22.63 31.28 2.44
C ARG A 57 21.32 32.05 2.26
N ALA A 58 20.18 31.37 2.22
CA ALA A 58 18.87 32.00 2.13
C ALA A 58 18.52 32.79 3.40
N ARG A 59 18.87 32.28 4.59
CA ARG A 59 18.72 33.01 5.87
C ARG A 59 19.61 34.25 5.92
N VAL A 60 20.89 34.13 5.52
CA VAL A 60 21.83 35.26 5.44
C VAL A 60 21.33 36.32 4.46
N ARG A 61 20.92 35.93 3.24
CA ARG A 61 20.36 36.87 2.25
C ARG A 61 19.04 37.49 2.69
N ALA A 62 18.23 36.77 3.50
CA ALA A 62 16.99 37.31 4.03
C ALA A 62 17.21 38.37 5.12
N LEU A 63 18.33 38.33 5.87
CA LEU A 63 18.66 39.36 6.87
C LEU A 63 18.83 40.73 6.21
N PHE A 64 19.44 40.78 5.03
CA PHE A 64 19.71 42.00 4.26
C PHE A 64 18.61 42.39 3.24
N ALA A 65 17.48 41.68 3.22
CA ALA A 65 16.40 41.93 2.27
C ALA A 65 15.14 42.53 2.92
N GLY A 66 14.47 43.43 2.20
CA GLY A 66 13.15 43.96 2.58
C GLY A 66 12.02 42.90 2.49
N PRO A 67 10.79 43.20 2.96
CA PRO A 67 9.70 42.22 3.10
C PRO A 67 9.37 41.43 1.82
N ARG A 68 9.34 42.10 0.66
CA ARG A 68 9.12 41.47 -0.66
C ARG A 68 10.31 40.61 -1.11
N GLY A 69 11.54 41.04 -0.82
CA GLY A 69 12.76 40.29 -1.12
C GLY A 69 12.89 39.01 -0.29
N ARG A 70 12.53 39.06 1.00
CA ARG A 70 12.47 37.88 1.88
C ARG A 70 11.50 36.81 1.38
N ARG A 71 10.35 37.23 0.81
CA ARG A 71 9.37 36.30 0.23
C ARG A 71 9.93 35.58 -1.00
N ARG A 72 10.53 36.34 -1.93
CA ARG A 72 11.15 35.78 -3.14
C ARG A 72 12.31 34.82 -2.82
N ILE A 73 13.19 35.19 -1.88
CA ILE A 73 14.30 34.33 -1.44
C ILE A 73 13.80 33.01 -0.83
N ARG A 74 12.69 33.05 -0.07
CA ARG A 74 12.07 31.84 0.51
C ARG A 74 11.41 30.95 -0.55
N GLU A 75 10.69 31.53 -1.49
CA GLU A 75 10.06 30.79 -2.60
C GLU A 75 11.12 30.12 -3.49
N GLU A 76 12.20 30.82 -3.81
CA GLU A 76 13.30 30.27 -4.60
C GLU A 76 14.08 29.17 -3.86
N ALA A 77 14.22 29.27 -2.54
CA ALA A 77 14.81 28.22 -1.72
C ALA A 77 13.91 26.97 -1.67
N ALA A 78 12.61 27.15 -1.47
CA ALA A 78 11.63 26.06 -1.45
C ALA A 78 11.53 25.33 -2.81
N ARG A 79 11.59 26.05 -3.93
CA ARG A 79 11.61 25.43 -5.27
C ARG A 79 12.89 24.64 -5.55
N ARG A 80 14.04 25.11 -5.05
CA ARG A 80 15.32 24.39 -5.17
C ARG A 80 15.30 23.12 -4.33
N ALA A 81 14.86 23.22 -3.08
CA ALA A 81 14.57 22.07 -2.22
C ALA A 81 13.74 21.01 -2.91
N ALA A 82 12.64 21.46 -3.51
CA ALA A 82 11.67 20.60 -4.14
C ALA A 82 12.33 19.78 -5.25
N ARG A 83 13.11 20.45 -6.11
CA ARG A 83 13.83 19.79 -7.19
C ARG A 83 14.91 18.83 -6.69
N ASP A 84 15.69 19.22 -5.68
CA ASP A 84 16.77 18.39 -5.14
C ASP A 84 16.21 17.12 -4.45
N VAL A 85 15.07 17.24 -3.74
CA VAL A 85 14.34 16.11 -3.15
C VAL A 85 13.72 15.23 -4.24
N ALA A 86 13.09 15.83 -5.26
CA ALA A 86 12.50 15.09 -6.38
C ALA A 86 13.56 14.33 -7.20
N GLU A 87 14.72 14.92 -7.42
CA GLU A 87 15.85 14.28 -8.12
C GLU A 87 16.42 13.11 -7.30
N THR A 88 16.50 13.28 -5.98
CA THR A 88 16.90 12.21 -5.05
C THR A 88 15.90 11.05 -5.06
N MET A 89 14.60 11.35 -5.00
CA MET A 89 13.53 10.35 -5.12
C MET A 89 13.52 9.64 -6.47
N GLY A 90 13.92 10.32 -7.54
CA GLY A 90 14.13 9.75 -8.87
C GLY A 90 15.13 8.58 -8.92
N ASN A 91 16.09 8.56 -8.00
CA ASN A 91 17.13 7.52 -7.94
C ASN A 91 16.73 6.31 -7.08
N MET A 92 15.63 6.37 -6.32
CA MET A 92 15.21 5.35 -5.37
C MET A 92 14.10 4.46 -5.96
N LYS A 93 14.36 3.75 -7.08
CA LYS A 93 13.34 3.04 -7.89
C LYS A 93 12.43 2.09 -7.07
N GLY A 94 12.98 1.26 -6.17
CA GLY A 94 12.19 0.32 -5.36
C GLY A 94 11.31 1.01 -4.31
N LEU A 95 11.83 2.07 -3.68
CA LEU A 95 11.08 2.91 -2.76
C LEU A 95 9.99 3.71 -3.51
N ALA A 96 10.28 4.20 -4.72
CA ALA A 96 9.34 4.93 -5.56
C ALA A 96 8.16 4.07 -6.04
N MET A 97 8.38 2.79 -6.36
CA MET A 97 7.31 1.83 -6.70
C MET A 97 6.31 1.67 -5.55
N LYS A 98 6.84 1.47 -4.34
CA LYS A 98 6.08 1.37 -3.10
C LYS A 98 5.39 2.66 -2.72
N PHE A 99 6.09 3.79 -2.79
CA PHE A 99 5.49 5.12 -2.61
C PHE A 99 4.41 5.38 -3.67
N GLY A 100 4.55 4.85 -4.87
CA GLY A 100 3.56 4.89 -5.92
C GLY A 100 2.28 4.14 -5.55
N GLN A 101 2.41 2.90 -5.09
CA GLN A 101 1.29 2.14 -4.52
C GLN A 101 0.68 2.90 -3.33
N PHE A 102 1.49 3.30 -2.34
CA PHE A 102 1.03 4.05 -1.17
C PHE A 102 0.36 5.39 -1.53
N ALA A 103 0.87 6.12 -2.52
CA ALA A 103 0.35 7.44 -2.93
C ALA A 103 -0.85 7.34 -3.89
N SER A 104 -0.93 6.29 -4.70
CA SER A 104 -2.13 5.91 -5.47
C SER A 104 -3.28 5.67 -4.49
N PHE A 105 -3.02 4.89 -3.44
CA PHE A 105 -4.01 4.64 -2.39
C PHE A 105 -4.33 5.86 -1.51
N ALA A 106 -3.41 6.82 -1.36
CA ALA A 106 -3.68 8.09 -0.67
C ALA A 106 -4.31 9.17 -1.57
N GLY A 107 -4.73 8.81 -2.81
CA GLY A 107 -5.40 9.71 -3.74
C GLY A 107 -4.51 10.86 -4.26
N GLY A 108 -3.20 10.73 -4.07
CA GLY A 108 -2.19 11.71 -4.47
C GLY A 108 -1.77 11.60 -5.94
N LEU A 109 -2.13 10.51 -6.61
CA LEU A 109 -1.76 10.22 -7.99
C LEU A 109 -2.97 10.30 -8.93
N SER A 110 -2.76 10.86 -10.11
CA SER A 110 -3.75 10.78 -11.20
C SER A 110 -3.78 9.35 -11.75
N ALA A 111 -4.91 8.92 -12.36
CA ALA A 111 -5.00 7.63 -13.06
C ALA A 111 -3.84 7.39 -14.04
N THR A 112 -3.39 8.44 -14.75
CA THR A 112 -2.20 8.40 -15.61
C THR A 112 -0.91 8.08 -14.86
N ALA A 113 -0.77 8.49 -13.60
CA ALA A 113 0.41 8.18 -12.81
C ALA A 113 0.35 6.76 -12.23
N GLU A 114 -0.84 6.20 -12.03
CA GLU A 114 -1.03 4.78 -11.65
C GLU A 114 -0.66 3.86 -12.81
N GLU A 115 -1.12 4.15 -14.02
CA GLU A 115 -0.74 3.42 -15.25
C GLU A 115 0.77 3.47 -15.51
N GLU A 116 1.41 4.64 -15.30
CA GLU A 116 2.86 4.80 -15.42
C GLU A 116 3.62 4.04 -14.33
N LEU A 117 3.07 3.92 -13.12
CA LEU A 117 3.64 3.11 -12.03
C LEU A 117 3.48 1.60 -12.27
N GLU A 118 2.35 1.16 -12.81
CA GLU A 118 2.16 -0.21 -13.31
C GLU A 118 3.17 -0.51 -14.45
N GLY A 119 3.41 0.46 -15.35
CA GLY A 119 4.45 0.37 -16.38
C GLY A 119 5.87 0.31 -15.81
N LEU A 120 6.15 1.03 -14.72
CA LEU A 120 7.43 0.97 -14.00
C LEU A 120 7.67 -0.38 -13.31
N GLN A 121 6.61 -1.03 -12.78
CA GLN A 121 6.70 -2.41 -12.25
C GLN A 121 7.07 -3.42 -13.35
N ALA A 122 6.54 -3.22 -14.55
CA ALA A 122 6.82 -4.07 -15.71
C ALA A 122 8.18 -3.77 -16.39
N GLY A 123 8.72 -2.55 -16.20
CA GLY A 123 9.86 -2.03 -16.97
C GLY A 123 11.24 -2.09 -16.31
N ALA A 124 11.35 -2.52 -15.05
CA ALA A 124 12.66 -2.73 -14.44
C ALA A 124 13.31 -4.00 -15.02
N PRO A 125 14.52 -3.92 -15.60
CA PRO A 125 15.18 -5.11 -16.15
C PRO A 125 15.44 -6.12 -15.02
N PRO A 126 15.10 -7.40 -15.22
CA PRO A 126 15.30 -8.43 -14.20
C PRO A 126 16.78 -8.63 -13.89
N MET A 127 17.09 -9.10 -12.68
CA MET A 127 18.46 -9.51 -12.38
C MET A 127 18.80 -10.76 -13.19
N GLY A 128 20.04 -10.83 -13.70
CA GLY A 128 20.52 -11.99 -14.43
C GLY A 128 20.44 -13.27 -13.58
N PHE A 129 20.24 -14.41 -14.24
CA PHE A 129 20.05 -15.68 -13.55
C PHE A 129 21.23 -16.08 -12.66
N ASP A 130 22.47 -15.67 -12.98
CA ASP A 130 23.63 -15.91 -12.12
C ASP A 130 23.46 -15.26 -10.73
N VAL A 131 22.81 -14.10 -10.66
CA VAL A 131 22.51 -13.42 -9.39
C VAL A 131 21.41 -14.18 -8.63
N VAL A 132 20.39 -14.65 -9.34
CA VAL A 132 19.32 -15.51 -8.77
C VAL A 132 19.93 -16.77 -8.17
N ARG A 133 20.76 -17.46 -8.94
CA ARG A 133 21.48 -18.67 -8.51
C ARG A 133 22.30 -18.40 -7.25
N ALA A 134 23.07 -17.32 -7.22
CA ALA A 134 23.88 -16.97 -6.06
C ALA A 134 23.03 -16.72 -4.79
N VAL A 135 21.84 -16.11 -4.93
CA VAL A 135 20.91 -15.96 -3.80
C VAL A 135 20.37 -17.32 -3.36
N LEU A 136 19.90 -18.15 -4.30
CA LEU A 136 19.39 -19.49 -4.00
C LEU A 136 20.44 -20.36 -3.28
N GLU A 137 21.67 -20.39 -3.78
CA GLU A 137 22.76 -21.19 -3.20
C GLU A 137 23.16 -20.69 -1.81
N ARG A 138 23.17 -19.37 -1.58
CA ARG A 138 23.47 -18.79 -0.27
C ARG A 138 22.39 -19.13 0.76
N GLU A 139 21.12 -19.11 0.36
CA GLU A 139 19.98 -19.25 1.27
C GLU A 139 19.62 -20.70 1.54
N LEU A 140 19.67 -21.55 0.50
CA LEU A 140 19.19 -22.92 0.53
C LEU A 140 20.32 -23.96 0.42
N GLY A 141 21.56 -23.51 0.29
CA GLY A 141 22.76 -24.35 0.18
C GLY A 141 23.20 -24.61 -1.26
N ASN A 142 24.47 -25.01 -1.39
CA ASN A 142 25.08 -25.33 -2.68
C ASN A 142 24.28 -26.45 -3.38
N ASP A 143 24.19 -26.39 -4.71
CA ASP A 143 23.45 -27.34 -5.56
C ASP A 143 21.91 -27.36 -5.38
N VAL A 144 21.27 -26.39 -4.70
CA VAL A 144 19.80 -26.35 -4.54
C VAL A 144 19.04 -26.46 -5.86
N LEU A 145 19.61 -25.97 -6.97
CA LEU A 145 19.01 -26.12 -8.31
C LEU A 145 18.77 -27.59 -8.70
N ARG A 146 19.47 -28.56 -8.11
CA ARG A 146 19.25 -30.00 -8.33
C ARG A 146 17.93 -30.49 -7.72
N SER A 147 17.40 -29.80 -6.71
CA SER A 147 16.08 -30.08 -6.11
C SER A 147 14.93 -29.82 -7.08
N PHE A 148 15.17 -29.05 -8.15
CA PHE A 148 14.23 -28.82 -9.22
C PHE A 148 14.49 -29.78 -10.39
N ALA A 149 13.42 -30.34 -10.95
CA ALA A 149 13.46 -31.03 -12.24
C ALA A 149 13.65 -30.04 -13.39
N HIS A 150 13.10 -28.82 -13.24
CA HIS A 150 13.25 -27.72 -14.18
C HIS A 150 13.14 -26.39 -13.42
N PHE A 151 13.94 -25.40 -13.79
CA PHE A 151 13.87 -24.04 -13.26
C PHE A 151 13.96 -23.08 -14.45
N ASP A 152 13.00 -22.18 -14.61
CA ASP A 152 13.01 -21.20 -15.68
C ASP A 152 13.95 -20.04 -15.30
N GLU A 153 15.03 -19.89 -16.07
CA GLU A 153 15.99 -18.81 -15.88
C GLU A 153 15.38 -17.44 -16.19
N THR A 154 14.32 -17.41 -17.00
CA THR A 154 13.55 -16.20 -17.28
C THR A 154 12.51 -16.01 -16.19
N PRO A 155 12.45 -14.84 -15.53
CA PRO A 155 11.45 -14.59 -14.51
C PRO A 155 10.04 -14.52 -15.13
N LEU A 156 9.08 -15.12 -14.43
CA LEU A 156 7.65 -15.05 -14.74
C LEU A 156 7.09 -13.65 -14.47
N ALA A 157 7.57 -12.99 -13.41
CA ALA A 157 7.13 -11.66 -13.01
C ALA A 157 8.18 -10.96 -12.13
N SER A 158 8.15 -9.63 -12.12
CA SER A 158 8.84 -8.81 -11.12
C SER A 158 7.95 -8.63 -9.89
N ALA A 159 8.54 -8.70 -8.70
CA ALA A 159 7.89 -8.42 -7.42
C ALA A 159 8.40 -7.08 -6.85
N SER A 160 7.82 -6.59 -5.75
CA SER A 160 8.18 -5.30 -5.14
C SER A 160 9.67 -5.16 -4.82
N VAL A 161 10.27 -6.23 -4.30
CA VAL A 161 11.66 -6.27 -3.81
C VAL A 161 12.45 -7.47 -4.36
N GLY A 162 11.95 -8.12 -5.40
CA GLY A 162 12.53 -9.34 -5.98
C GLY A 162 11.91 -9.72 -7.32
N GLN A 163 12.10 -10.96 -7.74
CA GLN A 163 11.49 -11.51 -8.95
C GLN A 163 11.03 -12.96 -8.73
N VAL A 164 10.06 -13.40 -9.52
CA VAL A 164 9.40 -14.70 -9.40
C VAL A 164 9.77 -15.56 -10.60
N HIS A 165 10.24 -16.78 -10.35
CA HIS A 165 10.58 -17.75 -11.38
C HIS A 165 9.60 -18.92 -11.35
N ALA A 166 9.25 -19.46 -12.52
CA ALA A 166 8.54 -20.73 -12.60
C ALA A 166 9.53 -21.88 -12.45
N ALA A 167 9.16 -22.93 -11.74
CA ALA A 167 9.97 -24.13 -11.61
C ALA A 167 9.09 -25.37 -11.41
N ARG A 168 9.68 -26.55 -11.57
CA ARG A 168 9.06 -27.83 -11.27
C ARG A 168 9.97 -28.63 -10.37
N LEU A 169 9.43 -29.14 -9.26
CA LEU A 169 10.13 -30.01 -8.32
C LEU A 169 10.33 -31.41 -8.90
N ARG A 170 11.25 -32.20 -8.32
CA ARG A 170 11.53 -33.58 -8.73
C ARG A 170 10.35 -34.53 -8.58
N ASP A 171 9.44 -34.23 -7.65
CA ASP A 171 8.18 -34.98 -7.45
C ASP A 171 7.07 -34.58 -8.43
N GLY A 172 7.35 -33.65 -9.36
CA GLY A 172 6.43 -33.21 -10.39
C GLY A 172 5.58 -32.00 -10.03
N ARG A 173 5.60 -31.51 -8.78
CA ARG A 173 4.85 -30.30 -8.39
C ARG A 173 5.39 -29.07 -9.13
N GLU A 174 4.49 -28.31 -9.75
CA GLU A 174 4.78 -27.01 -10.34
C GLU A 174 4.78 -25.95 -9.23
N VAL A 175 5.83 -25.14 -9.18
CA VAL A 175 6.05 -24.13 -8.14
C VAL A 175 6.48 -22.79 -8.72
N VAL A 176 6.31 -21.74 -7.94
CA VAL A 176 6.90 -20.43 -8.16
C VAL A 176 7.94 -20.17 -7.08
N VAL A 177 9.07 -19.58 -7.47
CA VAL A 177 10.18 -19.26 -6.57
C VAL A 177 10.40 -17.75 -6.61
N LYS A 178 9.98 -17.06 -5.55
CA LYS A 178 10.15 -15.62 -5.35
C LYS A 178 11.52 -15.39 -4.69
N VAL A 179 12.42 -14.73 -5.41
CA VAL A 179 13.80 -14.47 -4.98
C VAL A 179 14.00 -12.97 -4.78
N GLN A 180 14.45 -12.57 -3.59
CA GLN A 180 14.68 -11.16 -3.28
C GLN A 180 15.93 -10.62 -4.00
N TYR A 181 15.90 -9.35 -4.40
CA TYR A 181 17.09 -8.66 -4.92
C TYR A 181 18.19 -8.57 -3.84
N PRO A 182 19.46 -8.92 -4.14
CA PRO A 182 20.55 -8.78 -3.19
C PRO A 182 20.71 -7.33 -2.73
N GLY A 183 20.89 -7.12 -1.42
CA GLY A 183 21.17 -5.79 -0.84
C GLY A 183 20.00 -4.79 -0.89
N ILE A 184 18.80 -5.20 -1.31
CA ILE A 184 17.65 -4.30 -1.42
C ILE A 184 17.18 -3.79 -0.06
N GLU A 185 17.24 -4.63 0.98
CA GLU A 185 16.88 -4.24 2.35
C GLU A 185 17.79 -3.14 2.86
N SER A 186 19.11 -3.31 2.79
CA SER A 186 20.07 -2.31 3.25
C SER A 186 19.97 -1.01 2.45
N ALA A 187 19.76 -1.12 1.13
CA ALA A 187 19.54 0.04 0.26
C ALA A 187 18.30 0.83 0.69
N ILE A 188 17.15 0.18 0.86
CA ILE A 188 15.90 0.86 1.19
C ILE A 188 15.89 1.40 2.62
N LEU A 189 16.45 0.65 3.58
CA LEU A 189 16.56 1.14 4.97
C LEU A 189 17.46 2.38 5.04
N ALA A 190 18.58 2.38 4.30
CA ALA A 190 19.42 3.58 4.18
C ALA A 190 18.67 4.76 3.54
N ASP A 191 17.85 4.51 2.52
CA ASP A 191 17.02 5.55 1.90
C ASP A 191 16.03 6.17 2.90
N PHE A 192 15.41 5.37 3.79
CA PHE A 192 14.57 5.89 4.88
C PHE A 192 15.35 6.75 5.87
N ASP A 193 16.54 6.30 6.31
CA ASP A 193 17.40 7.08 7.21
C ASP A 193 17.76 8.44 6.59
N ASN A 194 18.03 8.44 5.29
CA ASN A 194 18.35 9.66 4.53
C ASN A 194 17.13 10.60 4.40
N LEU A 195 15.93 10.06 4.15
CA LEU A 195 14.69 10.85 4.12
C LEU A 195 14.35 11.46 5.49
N ALA A 196 14.59 10.72 6.58
CA ALA A 196 14.41 11.23 7.94
C ALA A 196 15.36 12.41 8.21
N LEU A 197 16.63 12.31 7.79
CA LEU A 197 17.61 13.40 7.91
C LEU A 197 17.20 14.65 7.13
N LEU A 198 16.75 14.50 5.89
CA LEU A 198 16.27 15.61 5.06
C LEU A 198 15.04 16.30 5.68
N THR A 199 14.13 15.52 6.25
CA THR A 199 12.94 16.02 6.94
C THR A 199 13.30 16.86 8.16
N ARG A 200 14.23 16.38 8.99
CA ARG A 200 14.77 17.13 10.15
C ARG A 200 15.45 18.44 9.72
N ALA A 201 16.22 18.41 8.63
CA ALA A 201 16.94 19.59 8.11
C ALA A 201 15.99 20.68 7.56
N TYR A 202 14.85 20.29 6.96
CA TYR A 202 13.89 21.24 6.39
C TYR A 202 13.01 21.97 7.42
N GLY A 203 13.02 21.51 8.68
CA GLY A 203 12.30 22.10 9.79
C GLY A 203 10.78 21.93 9.66
N THR A 204 10.23 21.05 10.49
CA THR A 204 8.79 20.73 10.65
C THR A 204 7.87 21.91 10.98
N LYS A 205 8.41 23.13 11.20
CA LYS A 205 7.64 24.32 11.63
C LYS A 205 6.80 25.01 10.54
N ARG A 206 6.70 24.45 9.32
CA ARG A 206 5.92 25.06 8.20
C ARG A 206 4.84 24.16 7.60
N VAL A 207 4.78 22.90 8.02
CA VAL A 207 3.77 21.94 7.55
C VAL A 207 3.08 21.41 8.80
N ASP A 208 1.76 21.47 8.87
CA ASP A 208 0.95 20.93 9.98
C ASP A 208 0.97 19.37 10.02
N PHE A 209 1.97 18.74 9.41
CA PHE A 209 2.08 17.30 9.16
C PHE A 209 3.38 16.76 9.75
N ASP A 210 3.26 15.70 10.55
CA ASP A 210 4.39 14.98 11.11
C ASP A 210 4.93 14.00 10.06
N MET A 211 5.84 14.49 9.22
CA MET A 211 6.52 13.68 8.20
C MET A 211 7.40 12.59 8.82
N GLU A 212 7.91 12.78 10.04
CA GLU A 212 8.81 11.84 10.70
C GLU A 212 8.06 10.58 11.11
N ALA A 213 6.92 10.74 11.79
CA ALA A 213 6.04 9.62 12.13
C ALA A 213 5.59 8.81 10.90
N VAL A 214 5.29 9.49 9.78
CA VAL A 214 4.90 8.81 8.53
C VAL A 214 6.05 8.02 7.91
N LEU A 215 7.28 8.55 7.97
CA LEU A 215 8.45 7.82 7.48
C LEU A 215 8.79 6.62 8.37
N GLU A 216 8.60 6.74 9.68
CA GLU A 216 8.75 5.63 10.63
C GLU A 216 7.75 4.50 10.35
N ASP A 217 6.46 4.82 10.19
CA ASP A 217 5.43 3.84 9.84
C ASP A 217 5.72 3.15 8.50
N LEU A 218 6.16 3.91 7.49
CA LEU A 218 6.55 3.37 6.19
C LEU A 218 7.78 2.46 6.28
N CYS A 219 8.77 2.83 7.09
CA CYS A 219 9.97 2.02 7.31
C CYS A 219 9.62 0.71 8.01
N ALA A 220 8.76 0.75 9.04
CA ALA A 220 8.27 -0.45 9.72
C ALA A 220 7.55 -1.40 8.74
N MET A 221 6.68 -0.85 7.89
CA MET A 221 5.97 -1.62 6.87
C MET A 221 6.91 -2.23 5.81
N MET A 222 7.99 -1.53 5.44
CA MET A 222 8.97 -2.04 4.49
C MET A 222 9.84 -3.15 5.08
N ARG A 223 10.11 -3.13 6.39
CA ARG A 223 10.81 -4.22 7.07
C ARG A 223 10.05 -5.54 6.99
N ASP A 224 8.73 -5.50 7.10
CA ASP A 224 7.88 -6.69 6.98
C ASP A 224 7.98 -7.32 5.58
N GLU A 225 8.19 -6.52 4.53
CA GLU A 225 8.36 -7.04 3.17
C GLU A 225 9.73 -7.65 2.85
N PHE A 226 10.72 -7.43 3.70
CA PHE A 226 12.05 -8.02 3.51
C PHE A 226 12.21 -9.38 4.20
N ASP A 227 11.15 -9.89 4.80
CA ASP A 227 11.14 -11.16 5.53
C ASP A 227 10.13 -12.14 4.93
N TYR A 228 10.55 -12.88 3.92
CA TYR A 228 9.72 -13.91 3.30
C TYR A 228 9.39 -15.08 4.22
N ALA A 229 10.08 -15.26 5.35
CA ALA A 229 9.69 -16.27 6.33
C ALA A 229 8.37 -15.90 7.04
N ARG A 230 8.15 -14.59 7.29
CA ARG A 230 6.88 -14.10 7.84
C ARG A 230 5.75 -14.19 6.81
N GLU A 231 6.03 -13.88 5.54
CA GLU A 231 5.08 -14.07 4.44
C GLU A 231 4.69 -15.56 4.31
N ALA A 232 5.67 -16.47 4.35
CA ALA A 232 5.43 -17.92 4.34
C ALA A 232 4.53 -18.38 5.47
N GLU A 233 4.80 -17.95 6.71
CA GLU A 233 3.99 -18.29 7.88
C GLU A 233 2.55 -17.79 7.76
N ASN A 234 2.38 -16.54 7.31
CA ASN A 234 1.07 -15.97 7.05
C ASN A 234 0.33 -16.77 5.97
N GLN A 235 0.98 -17.03 4.84
CA GLN A 235 0.39 -17.77 3.74
C GLN A 235 -0.01 -19.18 4.16
N ARG A 236 0.81 -19.88 4.96
CA ARG A 236 0.44 -21.21 5.53
C ARG A 236 -0.82 -21.14 6.38
N ALA A 237 -0.89 -20.21 7.32
CA ALA A 237 -2.06 -20.07 8.19
C ALA A 237 -3.35 -19.82 7.39
N PHE A 238 -3.27 -19.01 6.33
CA PHE A 238 -4.38 -18.78 5.43
C PHE A 238 -4.68 -20.01 4.54
N ALA A 239 -3.66 -20.68 3.99
CA ALA A 239 -3.82 -21.89 3.20
C ALA A 239 -4.53 -23.00 3.98
N ASP A 240 -4.15 -23.21 5.24
CA ASP A 240 -4.80 -24.17 6.13
C ASP A 240 -6.26 -23.81 6.39
N ARG A 241 -6.55 -22.53 6.64
CA ARG A 241 -7.92 -22.06 6.87
C ARG A 241 -8.84 -22.25 5.66
N TYR A 242 -8.31 -22.07 4.44
CA TYR A 242 -9.08 -22.13 3.20
C TYR A 242 -8.85 -23.44 2.41
N ARG A 243 -8.21 -24.43 3.02
CA ARG A 243 -7.91 -25.72 2.40
C ARG A 243 -9.22 -26.40 1.95
N GLY A 244 -9.35 -26.65 0.65
CA GLY A 244 -10.55 -27.26 0.07
C GLY A 244 -11.77 -26.33 -0.01
N HIS A 245 -11.61 -25.02 0.24
CA HIS A 245 -12.72 -24.08 0.13
C HIS A 245 -13.25 -24.01 -1.32
N PRO A 246 -14.58 -24.04 -1.54
CA PRO A 246 -15.14 -24.14 -2.89
C PRO A 246 -14.91 -22.91 -3.77
N ALA A 247 -14.60 -21.76 -3.15
CA ALA A 247 -14.49 -20.48 -3.86
C ALA A 247 -13.12 -19.79 -3.73
N VAL A 248 -12.29 -20.20 -2.76
CA VAL A 248 -11.04 -19.52 -2.41
C VAL A 248 -9.89 -20.49 -2.61
N LYS A 249 -8.83 -20.04 -3.28
CA LYS A 249 -7.58 -20.78 -3.42
C LYS A 249 -6.46 -19.96 -2.79
N ILE A 250 -5.60 -20.64 -2.04
CA ILE A 250 -4.35 -20.09 -1.53
C ILE A 250 -3.29 -21.14 -1.84
N ALA A 251 -2.17 -20.68 -2.38
CA ALA A 251 -1.08 -21.57 -2.79
C ALA A 251 -0.41 -22.18 -1.56
N GLU A 252 -0.10 -23.47 -1.60
CA GLU A 252 0.68 -24.12 -0.54
C GLU A 252 2.13 -23.62 -0.55
N VAL A 253 2.72 -23.42 0.62
CA VAL A 253 4.15 -23.08 0.75
C VAL A 253 4.98 -24.36 0.73
N VAL A 254 6.16 -24.31 0.10
CA VAL A 254 7.17 -25.37 0.18
C VAL A 254 8.23 -24.94 1.18
N ASP A 255 8.06 -25.36 2.43
CA ASP A 255 8.87 -24.88 3.56
C ASP A 255 10.36 -25.20 3.39
N GLU A 256 10.70 -26.38 2.86
CA GLU A 256 12.09 -26.81 2.67
C GLU A 256 12.86 -25.96 1.64
N LEU A 257 12.12 -25.20 0.82
CA LEU A 257 12.66 -24.31 -0.21
C LEU A 257 12.29 -22.85 0.06
N SER A 258 12.04 -22.50 1.32
CA SER A 258 11.69 -21.14 1.74
C SER A 258 12.59 -20.66 2.89
N THR A 259 13.07 -19.43 2.80
CA THR A 259 13.90 -18.74 3.78
C THR A 259 13.43 -17.28 3.93
N ARG A 260 14.19 -16.46 4.66
CA ARG A 260 13.97 -15.01 4.74
C ARG A 260 14.05 -14.31 3.37
N ARG A 261 14.79 -14.86 2.38
CA ARG A 261 15.06 -14.21 1.08
C ARG A 261 14.51 -14.96 -0.13
N VAL A 262 14.04 -16.19 0.07
CA VAL A 262 13.47 -17.03 -0.97
C VAL A 262 12.12 -17.55 -0.47
N LEU A 263 11.05 -17.41 -1.26
CA LEU A 263 9.75 -18.01 -0.95
C LEU A 263 9.35 -18.92 -2.11
N THR A 264 9.16 -20.21 -1.82
CA THR A 264 8.68 -21.18 -2.79
C THR A 264 7.25 -21.58 -2.46
N SER A 265 6.34 -21.49 -3.44
CA SER A 265 4.94 -21.88 -3.27
C SER A 265 4.38 -22.57 -4.51
N GLU A 266 3.25 -23.25 -4.35
CA GLU A 266 2.50 -23.89 -5.43
C GLU A 266 2.24 -22.90 -6.57
N ARG A 267 2.55 -23.31 -7.80
CA ARG A 267 2.22 -22.52 -8.98
C ARG A 267 0.73 -22.64 -9.26
N VAL A 268 0.01 -21.53 -9.12
CA VAL A 268 -1.40 -21.43 -9.50
C VAL A 268 -1.52 -20.72 -10.84
N SER A 269 -2.22 -21.34 -11.78
CA SER A 269 -2.56 -20.75 -13.08
C SER A 269 -3.95 -20.12 -13.02
N GLY A 270 -4.06 -18.89 -13.50
CA GLY A 270 -5.33 -18.18 -13.60
C GLY A 270 -5.17 -16.86 -14.37
N ARG A 271 -6.31 -16.27 -14.72
CA ARG A 271 -6.39 -15.00 -15.43
C ARG A 271 -6.13 -13.83 -14.47
N ARG A 272 -5.59 -12.71 -14.97
CA ARG A 272 -5.42 -11.47 -14.19
C ARG A 272 -6.70 -10.64 -14.23
N LEU A 273 -6.80 -9.65 -13.35
CA LEU A 273 -7.98 -8.76 -13.29
C LEU A 273 -8.36 -8.20 -14.66
N ARG A 274 -7.38 -7.70 -15.42
CA ARG A 274 -7.60 -7.11 -16.75
C ARG A 274 -8.25 -8.09 -17.74
N ASP A 275 -7.97 -9.38 -17.60
CA ASP A 275 -8.40 -10.41 -18.54
C ASP A 275 -9.82 -10.93 -18.22
N VAL A 276 -10.39 -10.52 -17.08
CA VAL A 276 -11.76 -10.87 -16.66
C VAL A 276 -12.71 -9.67 -16.66
N LEU A 277 -12.25 -8.48 -17.04
CA LEU A 277 -13.10 -7.28 -17.09
C LEU A 277 -14.21 -7.40 -18.16
N ASP A 278 -13.97 -8.21 -19.19
CA ASP A 278 -14.91 -8.45 -20.30
C ASP A 278 -15.70 -9.77 -20.14
N ASP A 279 -15.52 -10.50 -19.03
CA ASP A 279 -16.33 -11.70 -18.73
C ASP A 279 -17.81 -11.35 -18.57
N PRO A 280 -18.74 -12.31 -18.71
CA PRO A 280 -20.16 -12.10 -18.38
C PRO A 280 -20.35 -11.48 -16.99
N GLN A 281 -21.36 -10.61 -16.84
CA GLN A 281 -21.62 -9.86 -15.62
C GLN A 281 -21.72 -10.80 -14.41
N GLU A 282 -22.42 -11.93 -14.56
CA GLU A 282 -22.62 -12.93 -13.50
C GLU A 282 -21.29 -13.51 -13.00
N ARG A 283 -20.31 -13.67 -13.89
CA ARG A 283 -18.98 -14.18 -13.51
C ARG A 283 -18.16 -13.11 -12.80
N ARG A 284 -18.23 -11.85 -13.23
CA ARG A 284 -17.58 -10.73 -12.54
C ARG A 284 -18.16 -10.53 -11.14
N ASP A 285 -19.48 -10.65 -11.01
CA ASP A 285 -20.20 -10.57 -9.74
C ASP A 285 -19.79 -11.70 -8.79
N ALA A 286 -19.71 -12.93 -9.30
CA ALA A 286 -19.23 -14.07 -8.51
C ALA A 286 -17.80 -13.83 -7.99
N TYR A 287 -16.89 -13.36 -8.84
CA TYR A 287 -15.53 -13.03 -8.41
C TYR A 287 -15.49 -11.89 -7.37
N GLY A 288 -16.30 -10.84 -7.57
CA GLY A 288 -16.44 -9.76 -6.61
C GLY A 288 -16.99 -10.21 -5.26
N GLU A 289 -17.99 -11.09 -5.26
CA GLU A 289 -18.57 -11.66 -4.05
C GLU A 289 -17.53 -12.48 -3.27
N ILE A 290 -16.71 -13.28 -3.95
CA ILE A 290 -15.62 -14.05 -3.32
C ILE A 290 -14.62 -13.11 -2.65
N ILE A 291 -14.20 -12.05 -3.35
CA ILE A 291 -13.24 -11.07 -2.83
C ILE A 291 -13.83 -10.33 -1.61
N HIS A 292 -15.08 -9.88 -1.69
CA HIS A 292 -15.77 -9.21 -0.58
C HIS A 292 -15.91 -10.10 0.65
N ARG A 293 -16.36 -11.35 0.43
CA ARG A 293 -16.55 -12.34 1.49
C ARG A 293 -15.22 -12.69 2.16
N PHE A 294 -14.17 -12.90 1.38
CA PHE A 294 -12.83 -13.12 1.91
C PHE A 294 -12.38 -11.94 2.79
N ALA A 295 -12.58 -10.71 2.32
CA ALA A 295 -12.15 -9.52 3.04
C ALA A 295 -12.88 -9.33 4.37
N LEU A 296 -14.21 -9.34 4.34
CA LEU A 296 -15.01 -9.09 5.53
C LEU A 296 -14.89 -10.23 6.56
N THR A 297 -14.82 -11.49 6.11
CA THR A 297 -14.59 -12.65 7.00
C THR A 297 -13.21 -12.58 7.65
N SER A 298 -12.19 -12.12 6.91
CA SER A 298 -10.84 -11.95 7.44
C SER A 298 -10.82 -10.89 8.55
N ILE A 299 -11.40 -9.70 8.30
CA ILE A 299 -11.55 -8.63 9.30
C ILE A 299 -12.31 -9.15 10.53
N ALA A 300 -13.45 -9.81 10.34
CA ALA A 300 -14.26 -10.32 11.43
C ALA A 300 -13.59 -11.43 12.25
N SER A 301 -12.62 -12.14 11.66
CA SER A 301 -11.80 -13.11 12.40
C SER A 301 -10.57 -12.52 13.07
N GLY A 302 -10.37 -11.20 12.96
CA GLY A 302 -9.24 -10.47 13.52
C GLY A 302 -7.92 -10.65 12.78
N VAL A 303 -7.90 -11.28 11.60
CA VAL A 303 -6.68 -11.51 10.81
C VAL A 303 -6.96 -11.28 9.34
N PHE A 304 -6.28 -10.30 8.72
CA PHE A 304 -6.52 -9.93 7.32
C PHE A 304 -5.24 -9.55 6.57
N SER A 305 -5.20 -9.82 5.26
CA SER A 305 -4.13 -9.35 4.36
C SER A 305 -4.40 -7.90 3.96
N GLY A 306 -3.56 -6.98 4.39
CA GLY A 306 -3.72 -5.54 4.23
C GLY A 306 -3.37 -4.98 2.86
N ASP A 307 -3.04 -5.82 1.87
CA ASP A 307 -2.77 -5.38 0.49
C ASP A 307 -3.77 -5.95 -0.52
N PRO A 308 -4.87 -5.21 -0.79
CA PRO A 308 -5.89 -5.62 -1.76
C PRO A 308 -5.52 -5.27 -3.22
N HIS A 309 -4.23 -5.21 -3.56
CA HIS A 309 -3.79 -4.84 -4.91
C HIS A 309 -4.35 -5.81 -5.96
N PRO A 310 -4.85 -5.33 -7.12
CA PRO A 310 -5.35 -6.18 -8.21
C PRO A 310 -4.43 -7.30 -8.67
N GLY A 311 -3.11 -7.09 -8.56
CA GLY A 311 -2.09 -8.08 -8.89
C GLY A 311 -2.07 -9.30 -7.96
N ASN A 312 -2.71 -9.20 -6.79
CA ASN A 312 -2.72 -10.24 -5.76
C ASN A 312 -3.87 -11.24 -5.94
N TYR A 313 -4.65 -11.10 -7.03
CA TYR A 313 -5.74 -12.01 -7.40
C TYR A 313 -5.43 -12.73 -8.71
N LEU A 314 -5.67 -14.04 -8.73
CA LEU A 314 -5.85 -14.81 -9.97
C LEU A 314 -7.28 -15.34 -10.03
N PHE A 315 -7.87 -15.25 -11.20
CA PHE A 315 -9.23 -15.74 -11.47
C PHE A 315 -9.12 -17.08 -12.18
N LEU A 316 -9.56 -18.15 -11.51
CA LEU A 316 -9.39 -19.52 -11.97
C LEU A 316 -10.54 -19.90 -12.91
N ASP A 317 -10.26 -20.83 -13.82
CA ASP A 317 -11.24 -21.31 -14.81
C ASP A 317 -12.42 -22.07 -14.16
N ASP A 318 -12.19 -22.63 -12.96
CA ASP A 318 -13.22 -23.30 -12.16
C ASP A 318 -14.09 -22.33 -11.33
N GLY A 319 -13.89 -21.02 -11.48
CA GLY A 319 -14.66 -19.98 -10.81
C GLY A 319 -14.11 -19.55 -9.44
N ARG A 320 -13.03 -20.16 -8.95
CA ARG A 320 -12.37 -19.73 -7.71
C ARG A 320 -11.54 -18.46 -7.92
N VAL A 321 -11.26 -17.77 -6.81
CA VAL A 321 -10.26 -16.68 -6.76
C VAL A 321 -9.08 -17.16 -5.92
N CYS A 322 -7.88 -17.07 -6.50
CA CYS A 322 -6.63 -17.30 -5.77
C CYS A 322 -6.05 -16.00 -5.24
N PHE A 323 -5.71 -15.98 -3.95
CA PHE A 323 -5.06 -14.86 -3.28
C PHE A 323 -3.57 -15.16 -3.15
N LEU A 324 -2.72 -14.24 -3.63
CA LEU A 324 -1.27 -14.48 -3.79
C LEU A 324 -0.39 -13.86 -2.71
N ASP A 325 -0.76 -12.71 -2.16
CA ASP A 325 0.13 -11.90 -1.33
C ASP A 325 -0.32 -11.88 0.15
N PHE A 326 0.60 -12.29 1.01
CA PHE A 326 0.46 -12.34 2.47
C PHE A 326 1.64 -11.63 3.18
N GLY A 327 2.33 -10.73 2.48
CA GLY A 327 3.44 -9.94 3.00
C GLY A 327 3.01 -8.88 4.01
N LEU A 328 1.75 -8.45 3.97
CA LEU A 328 1.18 -7.48 4.91
C LEU A 328 -0.03 -8.05 5.64
N VAL A 329 0.13 -9.06 6.50
CA VAL A 329 -0.99 -9.53 7.35
C VAL A 329 -1.05 -8.76 8.66
N LYS A 330 -2.22 -8.19 8.96
CA LYS A 330 -2.52 -7.57 10.26
C LYS A 330 -3.35 -8.52 11.12
N ARG A 331 -2.96 -8.62 12.39
CA ARG A 331 -3.69 -9.34 13.45
C ARG A 331 -4.15 -8.33 14.49
N PHE A 332 -5.41 -8.42 14.88
CA PHE A 332 -5.93 -7.73 16.05
C PHE A 332 -5.46 -8.51 17.29
N GLU A 333 -4.68 -7.84 18.13
CA GLU A 333 -3.98 -8.44 19.29
C GLU A 333 -4.65 -8.04 20.61
N GLY A 334 -5.43 -6.95 20.61
CA GLY A 334 -6.12 -6.44 21.79
C GLY A 334 -7.56 -6.92 21.91
N ASP A 335 -8.01 -7.10 23.15
CA ASP A 335 -9.42 -7.33 23.47
C ASP A 335 -10.28 -6.19 22.91
N GLY A 336 -11.31 -6.54 22.13
CA GLY A 336 -12.24 -5.56 21.56
C GLY A 336 -11.78 -4.89 20.27
N GLU A 337 -10.59 -5.18 19.73
CA GLU A 337 -10.11 -4.54 18.49
C GLU A 337 -10.93 -4.94 17.25
N THR A 338 -11.35 -6.21 17.17
CA THR A 338 -12.24 -6.70 16.11
C THR A 338 -13.59 -6.00 16.16
N GLU A 339 -14.17 -5.92 17.36
CA GLU A 339 -15.44 -5.24 17.62
C GLU A 339 -15.34 -3.75 17.29
N LEU A 340 -14.24 -3.11 17.67
CA LEU A 340 -13.98 -1.71 17.35
C LEU A 340 -13.84 -1.49 15.82
N ALA A 341 -13.24 -2.43 15.10
CA ALA A 341 -13.12 -2.39 13.65
C ALA A 341 -14.47 -2.60 12.92
N LEU A 342 -15.33 -3.48 13.44
CA LEU A 342 -16.64 -3.80 12.84
C LEU A 342 -17.75 -2.82 13.23
N ALA A 343 -17.66 -2.17 14.38
CA ALA A 343 -18.71 -1.29 14.92
C ALA A 343 -19.20 -0.20 13.93
N PRO A 344 -18.37 0.46 13.09
CA PRO A 344 -18.87 1.37 12.08
C PRO A 344 -19.73 0.70 11.01
N ILE A 345 -19.35 -0.51 10.58
CA ILE A 345 -20.10 -1.26 9.56
C ILE A 345 -21.44 -1.70 10.13
N GLU A 346 -21.46 -2.25 11.35
CA GLU A 346 -22.68 -2.69 12.02
C GLU A 346 -23.66 -1.53 12.31
N ALA A 347 -23.14 -0.39 12.74
CA ALA A 347 -23.97 0.80 12.97
C ALA A 347 -24.54 1.35 11.66
N ALA A 348 -23.76 1.33 10.58
CA ALA A 348 -24.22 1.71 9.24
C ALA A 348 -25.33 0.79 8.74
N LEU A 349 -25.16 -0.53 8.92
CA LEU A 349 -26.20 -1.50 8.60
C LEU A 349 -27.46 -1.25 9.43
N ARG A 350 -27.37 -0.89 10.71
CA ARG A 350 -28.58 -0.54 11.49
C ARG A 350 -29.22 0.81 11.15
N GLY A 351 -28.59 1.63 10.30
CA GLY A 351 -29.02 3.00 10.04
C GLY A 351 -28.91 3.91 11.28
N ASP A 352 -28.10 3.51 12.26
CA ASP A 352 -27.96 4.15 13.56
C ASP A 352 -26.84 5.21 13.50
N GLU A 353 -27.22 6.44 13.16
CA GLU A 353 -26.26 7.54 12.98
C GLU A 353 -25.54 7.91 14.28
N GLU A 354 -26.19 7.75 15.43
CA GLU A 354 -25.57 8.04 16.73
C GLU A 354 -24.52 6.99 17.08
N ALA A 355 -24.83 5.70 16.92
CA ALA A 355 -23.88 4.61 17.15
C ALA A 355 -22.71 4.68 16.16
N LEU A 356 -22.95 5.05 14.91
CA LEU A 356 -21.91 5.21 13.90
C LEU A 356 -20.98 6.38 14.23
N ALA A 357 -21.54 7.52 14.63
CA ALA A 357 -20.72 8.64 15.10
C ALA A 357 -19.94 8.28 16.37
N ALA A 358 -20.51 7.46 17.26
CA ALA A 358 -19.82 6.97 18.45
C ALA A 358 -18.65 6.04 18.10
N SER A 359 -18.84 5.07 17.19
CA SER A 359 -17.78 4.15 16.77
C SER A 359 -16.64 4.86 16.04
N LEU A 360 -16.95 5.84 15.17
CA LEU A 360 -15.94 6.67 14.52
C LEU A 360 -15.16 7.56 15.52
N ARG A 361 -15.77 7.98 16.63
CA ARG A 361 -15.04 8.65 17.72
C ARG A 361 -14.14 7.67 18.47
N ALA A 362 -14.63 6.47 18.77
CA ALA A 362 -13.85 5.43 19.43
C ALA A 362 -12.61 5.03 18.60
N LEU A 363 -12.73 5.03 17.26
CA LEU A 363 -11.60 4.85 16.34
C LEU A 363 -10.67 6.06 16.22
N GLY A 364 -11.01 7.20 16.82
CA GLY A 364 -10.28 8.45 16.66
C GLY A 364 -10.39 9.05 15.26
N VAL A 365 -11.38 8.67 14.46
CA VAL A 365 -11.68 9.29 13.15
C VAL A 365 -12.37 10.63 13.35
N LEU A 366 -13.33 10.68 14.28
CA LEU A 366 -14.00 11.90 14.71
C LEU A 366 -13.38 12.43 16.02
N PRO A 367 -13.29 13.76 16.22
CA PRO A 367 -12.78 14.33 17.46
C PRO A 367 -13.85 14.25 18.57
N ASP A 368 -13.40 14.35 19.82
CA ASP A 368 -14.28 14.53 20.98
C ASP A 368 -15.11 15.82 20.86
N ARG A 369 -16.33 15.83 21.41
CA ARG A 369 -17.32 16.91 21.26
C ARG A 369 -16.69 18.30 21.55
N GLY A 370 -16.86 19.26 20.63
CA GLY A 370 -16.58 20.68 20.90
C GLY A 370 -15.93 21.52 19.78
N ARG A 371 -15.49 20.94 18.65
CA ARG A 371 -14.85 21.72 17.55
C ARG A 371 -15.26 21.38 16.11
N SER A 372 -15.96 20.27 15.86
CA SER A 372 -16.43 19.88 14.53
C SER A 372 -17.96 19.88 14.47
N ASN A 373 -18.52 20.01 13.27
CA ASN A 373 -19.92 19.67 13.00
C ASN A 373 -19.94 18.17 12.60
N PRO A 374 -20.31 17.25 13.51
CA PRO A 374 -20.24 15.82 13.24
C PRO A 374 -21.13 15.41 12.07
N ALA A 375 -22.29 16.05 11.88
CA ALA A 375 -23.20 15.77 10.78
C ALA A 375 -22.57 16.12 9.41
N ARG A 376 -21.86 17.25 9.33
CA ARG A 376 -21.16 17.63 8.09
C ARG A 376 -19.96 16.73 7.78
N LEU A 377 -19.16 16.42 8.79
CA LEU A 377 -18.02 15.50 8.60
C LEU A 377 -18.51 14.08 8.28
N TRP A 378 -19.66 13.71 8.82
CA TRP A 378 -20.36 12.47 8.49
C TRP A 378 -20.82 12.44 7.04
N GLU A 379 -21.50 13.47 6.51
CA GLU A 379 -21.86 13.54 5.09
C GLU A 379 -20.63 13.40 4.16
N GLU A 380 -19.47 13.90 4.59
CA GLU A 380 -18.21 13.77 3.83
C GLU A 380 -17.61 12.35 3.90
N LEU A 381 -17.74 11.64 5.03
CA LEU A 381 -17.14 10.32 5.25
C LEU A 381 -18.08 9.16 4.91
N ARG A 382 -19.40 9.36 4.94
CA ARG A 382 -20.42 8.34 4.71
C ARG A 382 -20.23 7.56 3.39
N PRO A 383 -19.93 8.20 2.24
CA PRO A 383 -19.67 7.46 1.00
C PRO A 383 -18.47 6.52 1.07
N LEU A 384 -17.50 6.81 1.95
CA LEU A 384 -16.30 5.98 2.12
C LEU A 384 -16.57 4.77 3.01
N TYR A 385 -17.26 4.96 4.13
CA TYR A 385 -17.48 3.92 5.13
C TYR A 385 -18.73 3.08 4.87
N CYS A 386 -19.74 3.66 4.21
CA CYS A 386 -21.07 3.07 4.06
C CYS A 386 -21.54 3.00 2.61
N GLY A 387 -20.79 3.55 1.65
CA GLY A 387 -21.25 3.81 0.28
C GLY A 387 -22.11 2.70 -0.34
N PRO A 388 -21.57 1.48 -0.55
CA PRO A 388 -22.35 0.39 -1.15
C PRO A 388 -23.41 -0.21 -0.22
N ILE A 389 -23.25 -0.13 1.09
CA ILE A 389 -24.12 -0.77 2.09
C ILE A 389 -25.25 0.15 2.62
N ASP A 390 -25.21 1.43 2.24
CA ASP A 390 -26.20 2.45 2.63
C ASP A 390 -27.58 2.21 2.01
N ARG A 391 -27.64 1.42 0.93
CA ARG A 391 -28.87 1.18 0.17
C ARG A 391 -29.20 -0.29 0.17
N ASP A 392 -30.45 -0.61 0.48
CA ASP A 392 -31.01 -1.96 0.33
C ASP A 392 -31.53 -2.16 -1.10
N GLU A 393 -30.62 -2.06 -2.06
CA GLU A 393 -30.92 -2.22 -3.48
C GLU A 393 -29.73 -2.86 -4.20
N VAL A 394 -29.99 -3.43 -5.37
CA VAL A 394 -28.91 -3.90 -6.25
C VAL A 394 -28.21 -2.69 -6.84
N VAL A 395 -26.91 -2.56 -6.57
CA VAL A 395 -26.07 -1.45 -7.05
C VAL A 395 -24.88 -2.00 -7.81
N GLN A 396 -24.72 -1.54 -9.05
CA GLN A 396 -23.48 -1.73 -9.79
C GLN A 396 -22.43 -0.71 -9.34
N LEU A 397 -21.24 -1.19 -8.98
CA LEU A 397 -20.14 -0.33 -8.57
C LEU A 397 -19.45 0.29 -9.80
N ASP A 398 -19.38 1.63 -9.83
CA ASP A 398 -18.71 2.38 -10.89
C ASP A 398 -17.29 2.83 -10.46
N PRO A 399 -16.23 2.48 -11.21
CA PRO A 399 -14.87 2.91 -10.90
C PRO A 399 -14.70 4.43 -10.78
N ALA A 400 -15.37 5.21 -11.63
CA ALA A 400 -15.18 6.66 -11.65
C ALA A 400 -15.83 7.34 -10.44
N ALA A 401 -17.01 6.86 -10.02
CA ALA A 401 -17.71 7.25 -8.82
C ALA A 401 -16.93 6.83 -7.57
N TYR A 402 -16.46 5.60 -7.52
CA TYR A 402 -15.63 5.09 -6.43
C TYR A 402 -14.36 5.94 -6.25
N ASN A 403 -13.61 6.15 -7.33
CA ASN A 403 -12.39 6.97 -7.31
C ASN A 403 -12.69 8.44 -6.94
N ARG A 404 -13.87 8.98 -7.28
CA ARG A 404 -14.30 10.31 -6.81
C ARG A 404 -14.55 10.30 -5.30
N ALA A 405 -15.26 9.32 -4.77
CA ALA A 405 -15.56 9.20 -3.34
C ALA A 405 -14.27 9.05 -2.51
N VAL A 406 -13.37 8.16 -2.93
CA VAL A 406 -12.03 7.99 -2.33
C VAL A 406 -11.27 9.31 -2.31
N ARG A 407 -11.17 10.00 -3.46
CA ARG A 407 -10.50 11.31 -3.54
C ARG A 407 -11.12 12.36 -2.65
N LEU A 408 -12.44 12.34 -2.44
CA LEU A 408 -13.16 13.29 -1.58
C LEU A 408 -12.88 13.00 -0.11
N ALA A 409 -12.99 11.74 0.31
CA ALA A 409 -12.75 11.32 1.69
C ALA A 409 -11.26 11.48 2.10
N GLN A 410 -10.36 11.42 1.13
CA GLN A 410 -8.93 11.66 1.31
C GLN A 410 -8.50 13.11 1.09
N ARG A 411 -9.44 14.03 0.81
CA ARG A 411 -9.11 15.47 0.84
C ARG A 411 -8.78 15.82 2.27
N PRO A 412 -7.53 16.18 2.56
CA PRO A 412 -7.21 16.53 3.92
C PRO A 412 -7.83 17.88 4.22
N THR A 413 -8.98 17.88 4.88
CA THR A 413 -9.51 19.11 5.46
C THR A 413 -8.59 19.52 6.61
N ALA A 414 -8.51 20.82 6.88
CA ALA A 414 -7.78 21.30 8.05
C ALA A 414 -8.33 20.69 9.35
N GLU A 415 -9.57 20.18 9.34
CA GLU A 415 -10.19 19.44 10.44
C GLU A 415 -9.73 17.98 10.50
N PHE A 416 -9.60 17.25 9.38
CA PHE A 416 -9.10 15.87 9.37
C PHE A 416 -7.73 15.72 10.06
N TYR A 417 -6.77 16.60 9.77
CA TYR A 417 -5.45 16.56 10.43
C TYR A 417 -5.47 17.05 11.88
N LYS A 418 -6.34 18.01 12.22
CA LYS A 418 -6.53 18.41 13.62
C LYS A 418 -7.10 17.26 14.44
N CYS A 419 -8.01 16.48 13.86
CA CYS A 419 -8.54 15.27 14.47
C CYS A 419 -7.41 14.25 14.62
N ARG A 420 -6.71 13.86 13.54
CA ARG A 420 -5.58 12.91 13.61
C ARG A 420 -4.49 13.28 14.63
N LYS A 421 -4.23 14.56 14.86
CA LYS A 421 -3.26 15.03 15.86
C LYS A 421 -3.83 15.02 17.29
N ALA A 422 -5.15 15.16 17.43
CA ALA A 422 -5.85 15.20 18.71
C ALA A 422 -6.34 13.81 19.16
N SER A 423 -6.57 12.88 18.24
CA SER A 423 -7.06 11.52 18.49
C SER A 423 -5.93 10.50 18.42
N ARG A 424 -5.90 9.58 19.39
CA ARG A 424 -5.03 8.40 19.36
C ARG A 424 -5.72 7.34 18.50
N GLN A 425 -5.48 7.35 17.20
CA GLN A 425 -5.97 6.30 16.31
C GLN A 425 -5.23 4.99 16.58
N PRO A 426 -5.90 3.83 16.55
CA PRO A 426 -5.22 2.55 16.60
C PRO A 426 -4.24 2.41 15.43
N PRO A 427 -3.02 1.89 15.63
CA PRO A 427 -2.03 1.75 14.56
C PRO A 427 -2.52 0.95 13.35
N TRP A 428 -3.40 -0.03 13.59
CA TRP A 428 -3.98 -0.90 12.57
C TRP A 428 -5.03 -0.23 11.70
N LEU A 429 -5.61 0.91 12.11
CA LEU A 429 -6.71 1.55 11.39
C LEU A 429 -6.30 1.97 9.97
N SER A 430 -5.06 2.41 9.79
CA SER A 430 -4.54 2.80 8.48
C SER A 430 -4.50 1.62 7.48
N ILE A 431 -4.17 0.43 7.98
CA ILE A 431 -4.10 -0.81 7.20
C ILE A 431 -5.51 -1.32 6.92
N LEU A 432 -6.42 -1.26 7.90
CA LEU A 432 -7.82 -1.63 7.73
C LEU A 432 -8.51 -0.76 6.67
N LEU A 433 -8.36 0.56 6.75
CA LEU A 433 -8.93 1.47 5.76
C LEU A 433 -8.37 1.19 4.37
N ARG A 434 -7.06 0.96 4.25
CA ARG A 434 -6.45 0.56 2.99
C ARG A 434 -7.09 -0.72 2.44
N TYR A 435 -7.24 -1.73 3.29
CA TYR A 435 -7.77 -3.02 2.90
C TYR A 435 -9.21 -2.92 2.40
N THR A 436 -10.10 -2.29 3.17
CA THR A 436 -11.50 -2.08 2.80
C THR A 436 -11.62 -1.25 1.52
N MET A 437 -10.85 -0.16 1.41
CA MET A 437 -10.90 0.70 0.24
C MET A 437 -10.40 -0.01 -1.02
N GLY A 438 -9.21 -0.61 -0.98
CA GLY A 438 -8.68 -1.27 -2.16
C GLY A 438 -9.54 -2.48 -2.58
N THR A 439 -10.15 -3.19 -1.63
CA THR A 439 -11.14 -4.25 -1.92
C THR A 439 -12.31 -3.70 -2.73
N PHE A 440 -12.97 -2.64 -2.26
CA PHE A 440 -14.04 -2.00 -3.04
C PHE A 440 -13.57 -1.40 -4.37
N GLY A 441 -12.32 -0.95 -4.45
CA GLY A 441 -11.70 -0.53 -5.70
C GLY A 441 -11.61 -1.65 -6.73
N VAL A 442 -11.26 -2.87 -6.31
CA VAL A 442 -11.23 -4.07 -7.18
C VAL A 442 -12.64 -4.43 -7.64
N LEU A 443 -13.60 -4.47 -6.71
CA LEU A 443 -15.01 -4.73 -7.01
C LEU A 443 -15.59 -3.70 -8.01
N ALA A 444 -15.24 -2.42 -7.84
CA ALA A 444 -15.62 -1.36 -8.77
C ALA A 444 -15.00 -1.57 -10.15
N ARG A 445 -13.71 -1.94 -10.24
CA ARG A 445 -13.06 -2.28 -11.53
C ARG A 445 -13.76 -3.44 -12.24
N LEU A 446 -14.17 -4.47 -11.51
CA LEU A 446 -14.98 -5.58 -12.01
C LEU A 446 -16.42 -5.18 -12.39
N ARG A 447 -16.85 -3.96 -12.04
CA ARG A 447 -18.23 -3.48 -12.19
C ARG A 447 -19.24 -4.43 -11.57
N CYS A 448 -18.93 -4.91 -10.37
CA CYS A 448 -19.78 -5.87 -9.68
C CYS A 448 -21.14 -5.26 -9.37
N GLU A 449 -22.19 -6.06 -9.54
CA GLU A 449 -23.58 -5.74 -9.28
C GLU A 449 -24.12 -6.68 -8.20
N ALA A 450 -24.50 -6.12 -7.06
CA ALA A 450 -25.07 -6.88 -5.95
C ALA A 450 -25.86 -5.96 -5.01
N ASN A 451 -26.70 -6.56 -4.17
CA ASN A 451 -27.17 -5.89 -2.95
C ASN A 451 -26.07 -6.00 -1.88
N TRP A 452 -25.15 -5.04 -1.86
CA TRP A 452 -23.98 -5.05 -0.99
C TRP A 452 -24.35 -4.99 0.50
N ARG A 453 -25.47 -4.34 0.83
CA ARG A 453 -25.99 -4.30 2.19
C ARG A 453 -26.36 -5.71 2.66
N SER A 454 -27.25 -6.37 1.92
CA SER A 454 -27.69 -7.74 2.22
C SER A 454 -26.51 -8.72 2.28
N ARG A 455 -25.55 -8.62 1.35
CA ARG A 455 -24.33 -9.44 1.37
C ARG A 455 -23.47 -9.20 2.61
N THR A 456 -23.30 -7.94 3.00
CA THR A 456 -22.51 -7.60 4.18
C THR A 456 -23.18 -8.10 5.46
N GLU A 457 -24.50 -7.97 5.58
CA GLU A 457 -25.28 -8.53 6.69
C GLU A 457 -25.13 -10.06 6.76
N GLU A 458 -25.31 -10.75 5.64
CA GLU A 458 -25.15 -12.20 5.51
C GLU A 458 -23.77 -12.67 6.00
N ILE A 459 -22.70 -11.99 5.55
CA ILE A 459 -21.33 -12.35 5.91
C ILE A 459 -21.05 -12.11 7.40
N LEU A 460 -21.49 -10.97 7.96
CA LEU A 460 -21.26 -10.67 9.38
C LEU A 460 -22.05 -11.62 10.30
N LEU A 461 -23.26 -12.03 9.91
CA LEU A 461 -24.03 -13.03 10.65
C LEU A 461 -23.38 -14.42 10.62
N ALA A 462 -22.72 -14.77 9.51
CA ALA A 462 -22.02 -16.04 9.34
C ALA A 462 -20.60 -16.03 9.90
N ALA A 463 -20.03 -14.87 10.19
CA ALA A 463 -18.68 -14.75 10.71
C ALA A 463 -18.56 -15.37 12.10
N PRO A 464 -17.48 -16.13 12.40
CA PRO A 464 -17.27 -16.65 13.74
C PRO A 464 -17.15 -15.47 14.72
N THR A 465 -17.93 -15.52 15.80
CA THR A 465 -17.89 -14.53 16.87
C THR A 465 -16.48 -14.52 17.48
N PRO A 466 -15.87 -13.35 17.74
CA PRO A 466 -14.58 -13.27 18.42
C PRO A 466 -14.63 -14.07 19.74
N GLY A 467 -13.76 -15.08 19.88
CA GLY A 467 -13.70 -15.94 21.07
C GLY A 467 -14.28 -17.36 20.93
N GLY A 468 -14.85 -17.72 19.78
CA GLY A 468 -15.25 -19.10 19.49
C GLY A 468 -14.07 -19.95 19.03
N THR A 469 -13.35 -20.60 19.95
CA THR A 469 -12.48 -21.72 19.60
C THR A 469 -13.33 -22.84 18.98
N ARG A 470 -12.91 -23.33 17.80
CA ARG A 470 -13.20 -24.70 17.38
C ARG A 470 -11.89 -25.42 17.15
#